data_AF-A0A2T7UNJ0-F1
#
_entry.id   AF-A0A2T7UNJ0-F1
#
_cell.length_a   1.000
_cell.length_b   1.000
_cell.length_c   1.000
_cell.angle_alpha   90.00
_cell.angle_beta   90.00
_cell.angle_gamma   90.00
#
_symmetry.space_group_name_H-M   'P 1'
#
loop_
_entity.id
_entity.type
_entity.pdbx_description
1 polymer ?
#
loop_
_entity_poly.entity_id
_entity_poly.type
_entity_poly.pdbx_seq_one_letter_code
_entity_poly.pdbx_strand_id
1 'polypeptide(L)'
;MTDAQTEVTIAVAAYPLDWFDSFAEYEAKIAGWVGNAAGARAELLVFPEYGAMELASLGGAEVAADLERALHEVARHRPAMDALFCALAARHGVHILGPSGPVFTGERPVNRATLYGPGGVIGHQDKQIMTRFEREEWNVVPGTEGLTVFDTALGRIGVAICYDSEFPLLARKLAEEGVDILLVPSCTETRAGYWRVRIGAQARALENQCVAAHSCLVGKAPWCAGVEENTGASALYGPPDQGWPEDGLLVMSGMDEACWMMDRVSRDLIAWTRANGGVLNFRHWEEQEARLAKGTLRRGAS
;
A
#
# COMPACT_ATOMS: atom_id res chain seq x y z
N MET A 1 -0.50 -26.24 20.59
CA MET A 1 -0.89 -24.93 20.02
C MET A 1 0.34 -24.06 20.17
N THR A 2 1.10 -23.93 19.09
CA THR A 2 2.28 -23.03 19.05
C THR A 2 1.77 -21.62 19.29
N ASP A 3 2.37 -20.88 20.22
CA ASP A 3 2.14 -19.43 20.35
C ASP A 3 2.21 -18.84 18.94
N ALA A 4 1.09 -18.30 18.44
CA ALA A 4 1.11 -17.60 17.18
C ALA A 4 2.09 -16.43 17.34
N GLN A 5 2.98 -16.23 16.37
CA GLN A 5 3.90 -15.11 16.44
C GLN A 5 3.10 -13.81 16.42
N THR A 6 3.13 -13.05 17.51
CA THR A 6 2.35 -11.81 17.66
C THR A 6 3.12 -10.60 17.15
N GLU A 7 4.45 -10.70 17.08
CA GLU A 7 5.34 -9.70 16.50
C GLU A 7 5.59 -9.96 15.01
N VAL A 8 5.45 -8.91 14.18
CA VAL A 8 5.72 -8.96 12.74
C VAL A 8 6.69 -7.83 12.39
N THR A 9 7.79 -8.13 11.69
CA THR A 9 8.64 -7.09 11.11
C THR A 9 8.16 -6.70 9.71
N ILE A 10 7.73 -5.43 9.57
CA ILE A 10 7.20 -4.89 8.31
C ILE A 10 8.24 -3.97 7.68
N ALA A 11 8.47 -4.12 6.37
CA ALA A 11 9.33 -3.28 5.57
C ALA A 11 8.51 -2.52 4.52
N VAL A 12 8.65 -1.19 4.48
CA VAL A 12 8.02 -0.31 3.48
C VAL A 12 9.07 0.29 2.58
N ALA A 13 8.91 0.14 1.26
CA ALA A 13 9.86 0.66 0.29
C ALA A 13 9.57 2.13 0.03
N ALA A 14 10.60 2.98 0.06
CA ALA A 14 10.66 4.19 -0.74
C ALA A 14 11.36 3.80 -2.04
N TYR A 15 10.58 3.47 -3.07
CA TYR A 15 11.08 2.73 -4.23
C TYR A 15 11.32 3.66 -5.44
N PRO A 16 12.52 3.65 -6.06
CA PRO A 16 12.75 4.33 -7.33
C PRO A 16 12.40 3.43 -8.51
N LEU A 17 11.96 4.03 -9.63
CA LEU A 17 11.86 3.31 -10.91
C LEU A 17 13.19 3.32 -11.65
N ASP A 18 13.54 2.21 -12.29
CA ASP A 18 14.72 2.13 -13.17
C ASP A 18 14.32 1.72 -14.59
N TRP A 19 15.16 2.08 -15.56
CA TRP A 19 15.05 1.61 -16.93
C TRP A 19 15.63 0.19 -17.06
N PHE A 20 14.98 -0.69 -17.82
CA PHE A 20 15.49 -2.02 -18.14
C PHE A 20 15.48 -2.28 -19.64
N ASP A 21 16.56 -2.90 -20.12
CA ASP A 21 16.65 -3.42 -21.49
C ASP A 21 16.21 -4.88 -21.58
N SER A 22 16.02 -5.56 -20.44
CA SER A 22 15.50 -6.92 -20.39
C SER A 22 14.78 -7.25 -19.08
N PHE A 23 13.88 -8.23 -19.12
CA PHE A 23 13.19 -8.70 -17.91
C PHE A 23 14.18 -9.26 -16.86
N ALA A 24 15.32 -9.80 -17.28
CA ALA A 24 16.35 -10.29 -16.36
C ALA A 24 16.98 -9.18 -15.48
N GLU A 25 17.05 -7.95 -15.99
CA GLU A 25 17.54 -6.80 -15.20
C GLU A 25 16.50 -6.38 -14.16
N TYR A 26 15.22 -6.38 -14.54
CA TYR A 26 14.11 -6.19 -13.61
C TYR A 26 14.11 -7.28 -12.51
N GLU A 27 14.26 -8.55 -12.89
CA GLU A 27 14.39 -9.66 -11.95
C GLU A 27 15.55 -9.44 -10.97
N ALA A 28 16.71 -9.01 -11.46
CA ALA A 28 17.88 -8.74 -10.64
C ALA A 28 17.62 -7.62 -9.62
N LYS A 29 16.97 -6.53 -10.04
CA LYS A 29 16.59 -5.44 -9.13
C LYS A 29 15.64 -5.92 -8.04
N ILE A 30 14.53 -6.57 -8.42
CA ILE A 30 13.52 -7.04 -7.44
C ILE A 30 14.12 -8.09 -6.51
N ALA A 31 14.94 -9.01 -7.01
CA ALA A 31 15.65 -9.98 -6.19
C ALA A 31 16.60 -9.29 -5.18
N GLY A 32 17.28 -8.21 -5.58
CA GLY A 32 18.09 -7.39 -4.69
C GLY A 32 17.25 -6.71 -3.60
N TRP A 33 16.15 -6.04 -3.97
CA TRP A 33 15.25 -5.39 -3.01
C TRP A 33 14.66 -6.38 -2.00
N VAL A 34 14.09 -7.48 -2.47
CA VAL A 34 13.51 -8.51 -1.61
C VAL A 34 14.57 -9.19 -0.75
N GLY A 35 15.71 -9.56 -1.34
CA GLY A 35 16.82 -10.19 -0.64
C GLY A 35 17.39 -9.33 0.48
N ASN A 36 17.49 -8.02 0.28
CA ASN A 36 17.97 -7.07 1.29
C ASN A 36 17.01 -6.98 2.48
N ALA A 37 15.71 -6.80 2.24
CA ALA A 37 14.72 -6.73 3.33
C ALA A 37 14.60 -8.07 4.07
N ALA A 38 14.58 -9.20 3.35
CA ALA A 38 14.56 -10.52 3.96
C ALA A 38 15.84 -10.80 4.78
N GLY A 39 17.00 -10.39 4.27
CA GLY A 39 18.28 -10.46 5.00
C GLY A 39 18.30 -9.62 6.28
N ALA A 40 17.55 -8.51 6.28
CA ALA A 40 17.27 -7.67 7.44
C ALA A 40 16.12 -8.20 8.33
N ARG A 41 15.64 -9.43 8.09
CA ARG A 41 14.58 -10.12 8.83
C ARG A 41 13.18 -9.49 8.71
N ALA A 42 12.89 -8.82 7.59
CA ALA A 42 11.52 -8.46 7.25
C ALA A 42 10.68 -9.72 7.00
N GLU A 43 9.42 -9.70 7.43
CA GLU A 43 8.45 -10.77 7.19
C GLU A 43 7.36 -10.33 6.21
N LEU A 44 7.06 -9.03 6.17
CA LEU A 44 6.13 -8.40 5.22
C LEU A 44 6.83 -7.25 4.49
N LEU A 45 6.93 -7.34 3.16
CA LEU A 45 7.55 -6.34 2.31
C LEU A 45 6.46 -5.62 1.51
N VAL A 46 6.45 -4.29 1.55
CA VAL A 46 5.43 -3.46 0.91
C VAL A 46 6.09 -2.60 -0.16
N PHE A 47 5.78 -2.90 -1.43
CA PHE A 47 6.12 -2.07 -2.58
C PHE A 47 5.01 -1.06 -2.87
N PRO A 48 5.31 0.05 -3.57
CA PRO A 48 4.35 1.15 -3.72
C PRO A 48 3.37 0.93 -4.87
N GLU A 49 2.45 1.89 -4.98
CA GLU A 49 1.51 1.96 -6.09
C GLU A 49 2.27 2.29 -7.38
N TYR A 50 1.82 1.74 -8.50
CA TYR A 50 2.39 1.94 -9.85
C TYR A 50 3.89 1.65 -9.98
N GLY A 51 4.51 1.01 -8.99
CA GLY A 51 5.89 0.53 -9.12
C GLY A 51 6.07 -0.44 -10.29
N ALA A 52 5.00 -1.12 -10.75
CA ALA A 52 5.06 -2.04 -11.89
C ALA A 52 5.19 -1.29 -13.22
N MET A 53 4.95 0.03 -13.26
CA MET A 53 5.07 0.82 -14.48
C MET A 53 6.49 0.82 -15.05
N GLU A 54 7.53 0.51 -14.26
CA GLU A 54 8.89 0.36 -14.81
C GLU A 54 9.03 -0.77 -15.85
N LEU A 55 8.11 -1.74 -15.86
CA LEU A 55 8.04 -2.77 -16.90
C LEU A 55 7.72 -2.19 -18.29
N ALA A 56 7.22 -0.95 -18.38
CA ALA A 56 7.03 -0.26 -19.66
C ALA A 56 8.35 -0.06 -20.42
N SER A 57 9.49 0.02 -19.71
CA SER A 57 10.83 0.13 -20.32
C SER A 57 11.15 -1.02 -21.29
N LEU A 58 10.58 -2.21 -21.04
CA LEU A 58 10.78 -3.41 -21.87
C LEU A 58 10.13 -3.30 -23.26
N GLY A 59 9.21 -2.35 -23.45
CA GLY A 59 8.65 -2.00 -24.75
C GLY A 59 9.51 -1.01 -25.56
N GLY A 60 10.59 -0.49 -24.97
CA GLY A 60 11.43 0.56 -25.54
C GLY A 60 10.86 1.97 -25.32
N ALA A 61 11.67 2.98 -25.65
CA ALA A 61 11.41 4.38 -25.24
C ALA A 61 10.08 4.93 -25.79
N GLU A 62 9.72 4.57 -27.02
CA GLU A 62 8.45 5.01 -27.62
C GLU A 62 7.21 4.39 -26.96
N VAL A 63 7.33 3.17 -26.43
CA VAL A 63 6.24 2.53 -25.68
C VAL A 63 6.15 3.13 -24.30
N ALA A 64 7.29 3.27 -23.61
CA ALA A 64 7.32 3.80 -22.25
C ALA A 64 6.84 5.26 -22.17
N ALA A 65 7.08 6.06 -23.22
CA ALA A 65 6.65 7.46 -23.29
C ALA A 65 5.19 7.66 -23.77
N ASP A 66 4.49 6.59 -24.15
CA ASP A 66 3.08 6.64 -24.54
C ASP A 66 2.24 5.92 -23.48
N LEU A 67 1.35 6.66 -22.82
CA LEU A 67 0.60 6.14 -21.67
C LEU A 67 -0.17 4.86 -22.01
N GLU A 68 -0.94 4.84 -23.10
CA GLU A 68 -1.78 3.69 -23.43
C GLU A 68 -0.92 2.46 -23.77
N ARG A 69 0.15 2.66 -24.56
CA ARG A 69 1.08 1.58 -24.90
C ARG A 69 1.83 1.08 -23.66
N ALA A 70 2.24 1.97 -22.76
CA ALA A 70 2.88 1.63 -21.50
C ALA A 70 1.96 0.77 -20.62
N LEU A 71 0.68 1.14 -20.48
CA LEU A 71 -0.28 0.36 -19.69
C LEU A 71 -0.43 -1.07 -20.21
N HIS A 72 -0.55 -1.23 -21.53
CA HIS A 72 -0.63 -2.55 -22.15
C HIS A 72 0.67 -3.35 -22.04
N GLU A 73 1.82 -2.70 -22.19
CA GLU A 73 3.13 -3.36 -22.07
C GLU A 73 3.37 -3.86 -20.64
N VAL A 74 3.06 -3.05 -19.63
CA VAL A 74 3.14 -3.44 -18.23
C VAL A 74 2.21 -4.62 -17.94
N ALA A 75 0.96 -4.54 -18.40
CA ALA A 75 -0.01 -5.63 -18.24
C ALA A 75 0.44 -6.94 -18.92
N ARG A 76 1.15 -6.85 -20.05
CA ARG A 76 1.70 -8.01 -20.78
C ARG A 76 2.71 -8.79 -19.95
N HIS A 77 3.53 -8.11 -19.15
CA HIS A 77 4.56 -8.73 -18.30
C HIS A 77 4.03 -9.25 -16.97
N ARG A 78 2.74 -9.05 -16.69
CA ARG A 78 2.14 -9.40 -15.40
C ARG A 78 2.35 -10.86 -14.97
N PRO A 79 2.15 -11.88 -15.84
CA PRO A 79 2.39 -13.26 -15.45
C PRO A 79 3.85 -13.55 -15.07
N ALA A 80 4.81 -12.90 -15.74
CA ALA A 80 6.23 -13.05 -15.42
C ALA A 80 6.57 -12.38 -14.09
N MET A 81 6.00 -11.18 -13.84
CA MET A 81 6.11 -10.49 -12.56
C MET A 81 5.53 -11.32 -11.41
N ASP A 82 4.33 -11.86 -11.56
CA ASP A 82 3.69 -12.71 -10.54
C ASP A 82 4.55 -13.95 -10.22
N ALA A 83 5.12 -14.60 -11.24
CA ALA A 83 6.01 -15.74 -11.08
C ALA A 83 7.30 -15.39 -10.31
N LEU A 84 7.91 -14.25 -10.63
CA LEU A 84 9.08 -13.72 -9.93
C LEU A 84 8.79 -13.48 -8.45
N PHE A 85 7.71 -12.75 -8.13
CA PHE A 85 7.36 -12.45 -6.74
C PHE A 85 6.98 -13.71 -5.95
N CYS A 86 6.28 -14.67 -6.55
CA CYS A 86 6.04 -15.97 -5.93
C CYS A 86 7.33 -16.71 -5.61
N ALA A 87 8.27 -16.76 -6.57
CA ALA A 87 9.56 -17.43 -6.38
C ALA A 87 10.38 -16.77 -5.26
N LEU A 88 10.40 -15.44 -5.20
CA LEU A 88 11.11 -14.68 -4.17
C LEU A 88 10.45 -14.83 -2.79
N ALA A 89 9.12 -14.76 -2.70
CA ALA A 89 8.37 -14.98 -1.47
C ALA A 89 8.64 -16.38 -0.89
N ALA A 90 8.59 -17.42 -1.75
CA ALA A 90 8.90 -18.80 -1.37
C ALA A 90 10.36 -18.98 -0.94
N ARG A 91 11.31 -18.43 -1.71
CA ARG A 91 12.75 -18.53 -1.44
C ARG A 91 13.13 -17.91 -0.09
N HIS A 92 12.53 -16.77 0.25
CA HIS A 92 12.88 -16.00 1.45
C HIS A 92 11.94 -16.27 2.63
N GLY A 93 10.83 -16.98 2.42
CA GLY A 93 9.85 -17.25 3.48
C GLY A 93 9.10 -16.00 3.94
N VAL A 94 8.86 -15.04 3.03
CA VAL A 94 8.26 -13.73 3.34
C VAL A 94 6.91 -13.54 2.64
N HIS A 95 6.15 -12.55 3.11
CA HIS A 95 4.98 -12.02 2.42
C HIS A 95 5.37 -10.73 1.69
N ILE A 96 4.81 -10.52 0.50
CA ILE A 96 5.14 -9.36 -0.34
C ILE A 96 3.85 -8.77 -0.89
N LEU A 97 3.56 -7.51 -0.60
CA LEU A 97 2.66 -6.72 -1.43
C LEU A 97 3.49 -6.21 -2.61
N GLY A 98 3.30 -6.81 -3.78
CA GLY A 98 4.03 -6.39 -4.97
C GLY A 98 3.61 -4.99 -5.42
N PRO A 99 4.44 -4.35 -6.25
CA PRO A 99 4.12 -3.04 -6.77
C PRO A 99 2.84 -3.13 -7.59
N SER A 100 1.92 -2.19 -7.37
CA SER A 100 0.65 -2.21 -8.09
C SER A 100 0.84 -1.76 -9.54
N GLY A 101 -0.11 -2.09 -10.39
CA GLY A 101 -0.08 -1.71 -11.80
C GLY A 101 -1.35 -2.05 -12.57
N PRO A 102 -1.41 -1.70 -13.86
CA PRO A 102 -2.57 -1.94 -14.71
C PRO A 102 -2.83 -3.43 -14.92
N VAL A 103 -4.08 -3.85 -14.75
CA VAL A 103 -4.58 -5.17 -15.14
C VAL A 103 -5.86 -4.99 -15.93
N PHE A 104 -5.90 -5.48 -17.16
CA PHE A 104 -7.07 -5.40 -18.03
C PHE A 104 -8.04 -6.54 -17.72
N THR A 105 -9.14 -6.23 -17.04
CA THR A 105 -10.28 -7.14 -16.81
C THR A 105 -11.43 -6.90 -17.80
N GLY A 106 -11.29 -5.88 -18.65
CA GLY A 106 -12.20 -5.49 -19.72
C GLY A 106 -11.52 -4.53 -20.69
N GLU A 107 -12.25 -3.55 -21.23
CA GLU A 107 -11.71 -2.54 -22.14
C GLU A 107 -10.68 -1.62 -21.48
N ARG A 108 -10.85 -1.33 -20.19
CA ARG A 108 -9.98 -0.47 -19.39
C ARG A 108 -9.35 -1.23 -18.22
N PRO A 109 -8.15 -0.83 -17.76
CA PRO A 109 -7.48 -1.51 -16.67
C PRO A 109 -8.01 -1.08 -15.29
N VAL A 110 -7.88 -1.96 -14.32
CA VAL A 110 -7.86 -1.63 -12.88
C VAL A 110 -6.42 -1.40 -12.41
N ASN A 111 -6.23 -0.66 -11.33
CA ASN A 111 -4.96 -0.63 -10.60
C ASN A 111 -4.94 -1.72 -9.53
N ARG A 112 -4.12 -2.75 -9.72
CA ARG A 112 -4.11 -3.98 -8.89
C ARG A 112 -2.83 -4.13 -8.10
N ALA A 113 -2.94 -4.25 -6.78
CA ALA A 113 -1.86 -4.70 -5.89
C ALA A 113 -2.08 -6.17 -5.51
N THR A 114 -1.05 -7.01 -5.62
CA THR A 114 -1.14 -8.45 -5.31
C THR A 114 -0.29 -8.82 -4.12
N LEU A 115 -0.88 -9.61 -3.23
CA LEU A 115 -0.22 -10.15 -2.06
C LEU A 115 0.28 -11.56 -2.37
N TYR A 116 1.58 -11.73 -2.28
CA TYR A 116 2.28 -13.00 -2.41
C TYR A 116 2.70 -13.50 -1.03
N GLY A 117 2.65 -14.81 -0.82
CA GLY A 117 3.20 -15.47 0.34
C GLY A 117 4.10 -16.63 -0.06
N PRO A 118 4.69 -17.35 0.92
CA PRO A 118 5.60 -18.46 0.64
C PRO A 118 4.95 -19.61 -0.15
N GLY A 119 3.62 -19.71 -0.15
CA GLY A 119 2.84 -20.68 -0.91
C GLY A 119 2.38 -20.21 -2.30
N GLY A 120 2.75 -19.01 -2.74
CA GLY A 120 2.31 -18.40 -4.00
C GLY A 120 1.40 -17.19 -3.81
N VAL A 121 0.56 -16.90 -4.81
CA VAL A 121 -0.41 -15.78 -4.74
C VAL A 121 -1.46 -16.05 -3.68
N ILE A 122 -1.62 -15.12 -2.74
CA ILE A 122 -2.69 -15.16 -1.71
C ILE A 122 -3.96 -14.52 -2.28
N GLY A 123 -3.81 -13.38 -2.96
CA GLY A 123 -4.91 -12.65 -3.58
C GLY A 123 -4.48 -11.26 -4.03
N HIS A 124 -5.44 -10.40 -4.35
CA HIS A 124 -5.18 -9.04 -4.80
C HIS A 124 -6.24 -8.06 -4.29
N GLN A 125 -5.90 -6.78 -4.28
CA GLN A 125 -6.82 -5.67 -4.09
C GLN A 125 -6.73 -4.77 -5.30
N ASP A 126 -7.87 -4.50 -5.93
CA ASP A 126 -8.01 -3.45 -6.92
C ASP A 126 -8.35 -2.13 -6.24
N LYS A 127 -7.77 -1.02 -6.70
CA LYS A 127 -8.02 0.32 -6.14
C LYS A 127 -9.51 0.68 -6.27
N GLN A 128 -10.09 1.23 -5.21
CA GLN A 128 -11.54 1.44 -5.13
C GLN A 128 -11.96 2.84 -5.61
N ILE A 129 -11.14 3.86 -5.36
CA ILE A 129 -11.49 5.25 -5.66
C ILE A 129 -10.39 5.86 -6.54
N MET A 130 -10.76 6.21 -7.78
CA MET A 130 -9.83 6.78 -8.75
C MET A 130 -9.66 8.27 -8.53
N THR A 131 -8.40 8.72 -8.62
CA THR A 131 -8.05 10.14 -8.74
C THR A 131 -8.56 10.73 -10.05
N ARG A 132 -8.50 12.06 -10.20
CA ARG A 132 -8.87 12.73 -11.45
C ARG A 132 -8.01 12.26 -12.62
N PHE A 133 -6.69 12.16 -12.44
CA PHE A 133 -5.75 11.73 -13.48
C PHE A 133 -6.05 10.31 -13.96
N GLU A 134 -6.25 9.39 -13.02
CA GLU A 134 -6.62 8.01 -13.34
C GLU A 134 -7.93 7.93 -14.11
N ARG A 135 -8.92 8.75 -13.75
CA ARG A 135 -10.25 8.72 -14.35
C ARG A 135 -10.33 9.40 -15.70
N GLU A 136 -9.68 10.56 -15.84
CA GLU A 136 -9.86 11.48 -16.96
C GLU A 136 -8.80 11.28 -18.05
N GLU A 137 -7.60 10.81 -17.68
CA GLU A 137 -6.46 10.69 -18.59
C GLU A 137 -6.05 9.24 -18.81
N TRP A 138 -5.87 8.47 -17.74
CA TRP A 138 -5.50 7.05 -17.86
C TRP A 138 -6.69 6.15 -18.15
N ASN A 139 -7.90 6.63 -17.90
CA ASN A 139 -9.12 5.83 -17.98
C ASN A 139 -8.99 4.50 -17.20
N VAL A 140 -8.35 4.51 -16.03
CA VAL A 140 -8.33 3.39 -15.07
C VAL A 140 -9.68 3.34 -14.37
N VAL A 141 -10.24 2.14 -14.21
CA VAL A 141 -11.55 1.93 -13.61
C VAL A 141 -11.44 1.40 -12.17
N PRO A 142 -12.42 1.72 -11.30
CA PRO A 142 -12.50 1.12 -9.96
C PRO A 142 -12.56 -0.40 -9.98
N GLY A 143 -11.98 -1.04 -8.97
CA GLY A 143 -12.24 -2.44 -8.68
C GLY A 143 -13.72 -2.70 -8.38
N THR A 144 -14.23 -3.87 -8.77
CA THR A 144 -15.64 -4.24 -8.63
C THR A 144 -15.89 -5.37 -7.65
N GLU A 145 -14.84 -6.05 -7.17
CA GLU A 145 -14.92 -7.19 -6.25
C GLU A 145 -15.01 -6.76 -4.76
N GLY A 146 -14.91 -5.47 -4.48
CA GLY A 146 -14.94 -4.90 -3.14
C GLY A 146 -13.59 -4.92 -2.42
N LEU A 147 -13.62 -4.88 -1.09
CA LEU A 147 -12.44 -4.89 -0.23
C LEU A 147 -12.07 -6.33 0.16
N THR A 148 -10.78 -6.65 0.06
CA THR A 148 -10.25 -7.97 0.39
C THR A 148 -9.55 -7.97 1.74
N VAL A 149 -9.89 -8.95 2.59
CA VAL A 149 -9.16 -9.27 3.82
C VAL A 149 -8.28 -10.48 3.53
N PHE A 150 -6.98 -10.33 3.75
CA PHE A 150 -6.03 -11.41 3.55
C PHE A 150 -5.72 -12.08 4.89
N ASP A 151 -6.20 -13.31 5.09
CA ASP A 151 -5.79 -14.14 6.22
C ASP A 151 -4.40 -14.71 5.96
N THR A 152 -3.42 -14.31 6.78
CA THR A 152 -2.03 -14.76 6.67
C THR A 152 -1.49 -15.25 8.01
N ALA A 153 -0.31 -15.89 8.00
CA ALA A 153 0.40 -16.23 9.23
C ALA A 153 0.80 -14.99 10.05
N LEU A 154 0.92 -13.82 9.41
CA LEU A 154 1.27 -12.54 10.03
C LEU A 154 0.06 -11.82 10.64
N GLY A 155 -1.15 -12.35 10.43
CA GLY A 155 -2.42 -11.73 10.80
C GLY A 155 -3.25 -11.32 9.60
N ARG A 156 -4.33 -10.59 9.87
CA ARG A 156 -5.22 -10.09 8.83
C ARG A 156 -4.70 -8.78 8.27
N ILE A 157 -4.50 -8.80 6.96
CA ILE A 157 -3.98 -7.67 6.20
C ILE A 157 -5.11 -7.11 5.33
N GLY A 158 -5.18 -5.79 5.21
CA GLY A 158 -6.00 -5.08 4.23
C GLY A 158 -5.15 -4.14 3.40
N VAL A 159 -5.65 -3.70 2.24
CA VAL A 159 -4.92 -2.78 1.35
C VAL A 159 -5.83 -1.61 0.99
N ALA A 160 -5.32 -0.39 1.15
CA ALA A 160 -5.96 0.85 0.69
C ALA A 160 -4.98 1.58 -0.22
N ILE A 161 -5.17 1.48 -1.53
CA ILE A 161 -4.21 1.98 -2.51
C ILE A 161 -4.32 3.51 -2.61
N CYS A 162 -3.28 4.20 -2.14
CA CYS A 162 -3.07 5.64 -2.31
C CYS A 162 -4.28 6.48 -1.91
N TYR A 163 -5.05 6.94 -2.91
CA TYR A 163 -6.22 7.77 -2.72
C TYR A 163 -7.29 7.11 -1.84
N ASP A 164 -7.39 5.78 -1.83
CA ASP A 164 -8.29 5.03 -0.95
C ASP A 164 -8.07 5.38 0.53
N SER A 165 -6.83 5.67 0.94
CA SER A 165 -6.48 6.02 2.34
C SER A 165 -7.06 7.37 2.79
N GLU A 166 -7.40 8.25 1.86
CA GLU A 166 -8.06 9.52 2.16
C GLU A 166 -9.53 9.31 2.60
N PHE A 167 -10.10 8.11 2.39
CA PHE A 167 -11.49 7.77 2.69
C PHE A 167 -11.59 6.82 3.90
N PRO A 168 -12.07 7.29 5.06
CA PRO A 168 -12.04 6.52 6.29
C PRO A 168 -12.86 5.22 6.24
N LEU A 169 -13.98 5.22 5.51
CA LEU A 169 -14.92 4.10 5.52
C LEU A 169 -14.34 2.81 4.90
N LEU A 170 -13.38 2.91 3.98
CA LEU A 170 -12.75 1.72 3.39
C LEU A 170 -11.86 1.02 4.43
N ALA A 171 -10.98 1.78 5.08
CA ALA A 171 -10.12 1.26 6.15
C ALA A 171 -10.95 0.79 7.35
N ARG A 172 -12.03 1.51 7.68
CA ARG A 172 -12.94 1.11 8.74
C ARG A 172 -13.59 -0.24 8.46
N LYS A 173 -14.11 -0.45 7.24
CA LYS A 173 -14.72 -1.72 6.86
C LYS A 173 -13.74 -2.88 6.98
N LEU A 174 -12.49 -2.68 6.55
CA LEU A 174 -11.41 -3.66 6.74
C LEU A 174 -11.13 -3.94 8.23
N ALA A 175 -11.07 -2.89 9.06
CA ALA A 175 -10.80 -3.03 10.48
C ALA A 175 -11.93 -3.77 11.23
N GLU A 176 -13.19 -3.60 10.82
CA GLU A 176 -14.35 -4.35 11.34
C GLU A 176 -14.27 -5.85 11.03
N GLU A 177 -13.65 -6.23 9.92
CA GLU A 177 -13.34 -7.63 9.59
C GLU A 177 -12.07 -8.15 10.30
N GLY A 178 -11.51 -7.36 11.22
CA GLY A 178 -10.38 -7.71 12.07
C GLY A 178 -9.01 -7.49 11.42
N VAL A 179 -8.91 -6.61 10.41
CA VAL A 179 -7.61 -6.18 9.89
C VAL A 179 -6.82 -5.42 10.96
N ASP A 180 -5.60 -5.90 11.21
CA ASP A 180 -4.64 -5.28 12.14
C ASP A 180 -3.55 -4.51 11.40
N ILE A 181 -3.30 -4.86 10.14
CA ILE A 181 -2.26 -4.27 9.31
C ILE A 181 -2.89 -3.75 8.01
N LEU A 182 -2.91 -2.44 7.83
CA LEU A 182 -3.37 -1.77 6.62
C LEU A 182 -2.17 -1.38 5.75
N LEU A 183 -2.11 -1.87 4.52
CA LEU A 183 -1.06 -1.51 3.57
C LEU A 183 -1.55 -0.35 2.71
N VAL A 184 -0.72 0.68 2.59
CA VAL A 184 -1.01 1.90 1.82
C VAL A 184 0.09 2.11 0.79
N PRO A 185 0.09 1.37 -0.34
CA PRO A 185 0.98 1.66 -1.45
C PRO A 185 0.56 2.98 -2.11
N SER A 186 1.52 3.83 -2.50
CA SER A 186 1.21 5.16 -3.06
C SER A 186 2.21 5.67 -4.09
N CYS A 187 1.68 6.41 -5.06
CA CYS A 187 2.40 7.10 -6.12
C CYS A 187 1.90 8.54 -6.18
N THR A 188 2.76 9.52 -5.89
CA THR A 188 2.38 10.93 -5.86
C THR A 188 3.45 11.81 -6.49
N GLU A 189 3.03 12.64 -7.44
CA GLU A 189 3.91 13.56 -8.18
C GLU A 189 4.29 14.81 -7.37
N THR A 190 3.42 15.23 -6.45
CA THR A 190 3.57 16.48 -5.70
C THR A 190 3.69 16.24 -4.20
N ARG A 191 4.40 17.12 -3.50
CA ARG A 191 4.44 17.14 -2.03
C ARG A 191 3.05 17.23 -1.41
N ALA A 192 2.14 17.97 -2.03
CA ALA A 192 0.76 18.04 -1.57
C ALA A 192 0.05 16.69 -1.69
N GLY A 193 0.27 15.95 -2.79
CA GLY A 193 -0.19 14.57 -2.94
C GLY A 193 0.34 13.66 -1.84
N TYR A 194 1.66 13.67 -1.63
CA TYR A 194 2.30 12.89 -0.56
C TYR A 194 1.67 13.18 0.81
N TRP A 195 1.53 14.45 1.19
CA TRP A 195 0.99 14.82 2.50
C TRP A 195 -0.45 14.37 2.68
N ARG A 196 -1.30 14.38 1.64
CA ARG A 196 -2.67 13.86 1.76
C ARG A 196 -2.69 12.38 2.07
N VAL A 197 -1.96 11.57 1.31
CA VAL A 197 -1.89 10.12 1.52
C VAL A 197 -1.26 9.79 2.87
N ARG A 198 -0.15 10.46 3.22
CA ARG A 198 0.52 10.28 4.52
C ARG A 198 -0.38 10.62 5.71
N ILE A 199 -1.11 11.75 5.64
CA ILE A 199 -2.08 12.13 6.68
C ILE A 199 -3.23 11.11 6.72
N GLY A 200 -3.73 10.68 5.56
CA GLY A 200 -4.74 9.64 5.44
C GLY A 200 -4.31 8.35 6.14
N ALA A 201 -3.16 7.79 5.76
CA ALA A 201 -2.59 6.57 6.34
C ALA A 201 -2.45 6.66 7.86
N GLN A 202 -1.87 7.75 8.39
CA GLN A 202 -1.74 7.93 9.83
C GLN A 202 -3.11 8.07 10.53
N ALA A 203 -4.05 8.78 9.90
CA ALA A 203 -5.42 8.88 10.42
C ALA A 203 -6.12 7.52 10.46
N ARG A 204 -5.92 6.66 9.45
CA ARG A 204 -6.46 5.29 9.44
C ARG A 204 -5.87 4.44 10.56
N ALA A 205 -4.56 4.55 10.83
CA ALA A 205 -3.91 3.88 11.96
C ALA A 205 -4.50 4.33 13.30
N LEU A 206 -4.69 5.65 13.47
CA LEU A 206 -5.27 6.26 14.67
C LEU A 206 -6.72 5.82 14.92
N GLU A 207 -7.60 5.99 13.93
CA GLU A 207 -9.04 5.82 14.15
C GLU A 207 -9.44 4.34 14.25
N ASN A 208 -8.71 3.46 13.57
CA ASN A 208 -8.97 2.02 13.59
C ASN A 208 -8.11 1.27 14.62
N GLN A 209 -7.25 2.01 15.34
CA GLN A 209 -6.28 1.48 16.30
C GLN A 209 -5.57 0.24 15.73
N CYS A 210 -4.92 0.43 14.58
CA CYS A 210 -4.20 -0.58 13.81
C CYS A 210 -2.86 -0.02 13.33
N VAL A 211 -2.06 -0.82 12.63
CA VAL A 211 -0.87 -0.30 11.93
C VAL A 211 -1.19 0.03 10.48
N ALA A 212 -0.69 1.18 10.01
CA ALA A 212 -0.70 1.53 8.59
C ALA A 212 0.74 1.56 8.03
N ALA A 213 0.97 0.79 6.96
CA ALA A 213 2.25 0.66 6.28
C ALA A 213 2.24 1.41 4.95
N HIS A 214 2.80 2.61 4.93
CA HIS A 214 2.80 3.50 3.79
C HIS A 214 4.09 3.35 2.98
N SER A 215 3.96 2.86 1.74
CA SER A 215 5.06 2.72 0.79
C SER A 215 4.89 3.71 -0.36
N CYS A 216 5.92 4.51 -0.61
CA CYS A 216 5.95 5.55 -1.63
C CYS A 216 6.82 5.14 -2.81
N LEU A 217 6.34 5.45 -4.02
CA LEU A 217 7.21 5.60 -5.17
C LEU A 217 7.96 6.95 -5.05
N VAL A 218 9.25 6.97 -5.35
CA VAL A 218 10.12 8.14 -5.21
C VAL A 218 11.03 8.33 -6.41
N GLY A 219 11.51 9.55 -6.61
CA GLY A 219 12.46 9.86 -7.66
C GLY A 219 11.80 10.12 -9.01
N LYS A 220 12.63 10.34 -10.02
CA LYS A 220 12.20 10.73 -11.36
C LYS A 220 12.34 9.58 -12.33
N ALA A 221 11.33 9.43 -13.18
CA ALA A 221 11.30 8.49 -14.30
C ALA A 221 10.76 9.20 -15.54
N PRO A 222 11.43 10.24 -16.08
CA PRO A 222 10.90 11.07 -17.18
C PRO A 222 10.62 10.30 -18.48
N TRP A 223 11.02 9.03 -18.54
CA TRP A 223 10.78 8.09 -19.62
C TRP A 223 9.48 7.29 -19.46
N CYS A 224 8.81 7.35 -18.31
CA CYS A 224 7.66 6.52 -17.97
C CYS A 224 6.39 7.37 -17.89
N ALA A 225 5.57 7.31 -18.94
CA ALA A 225 4.36 8.10 -19.05
C ALA A 225 3.41 7.86 -17.87
N GLY A 226 2.97 8.95 -17.26
CA GLY A 226 2.06 9.00 -16.12
C GLY A 226 2.70 8.85 -14.73
N VAL A 227 3.96 8.44 -14.63
CA VAL A 227 4.70 8.35 -13.35
C VAL A 227 6.07 9.01 -13.46
N GLU A 228 6.15 10.09 -14.22
CA GLU A 228 7.38 10.79 -14.59
C GLU A 228 8.11 11.39 -13.38
N GLU A 229 7.36 11.90 -12.42
CA GLU A 229 7.87 12.47 -11.19
C GLU A 229 7.17 11.84 -9.98
N ASN A 230 7.95 11.48 -8.96
CA ASN A 230 7.43 10.85 -7.76
C ASN A 230 8.15 11.44 -6.55
N THR A 231 7.39 11.77 -5.51
CA THR A 231 7.93 12.28 -4.26
C THR A 231 7.21 11.70 -3.06
N GLY A 232 7.96 11.43 -2.00
CA GLY A 232 7.41 10.94 -0.75
C GLY A 232 8.46 10.41 0.22
N ALA A 233 7.97 10.00 1.39
CA ALA A 233 8.73 9.26 2.38
C ALA A 233 7.90 8.09 2.90
N SER A 234 8.48 6.89 2.89
CA SER A 234 7.79 5.69 3.34
C SER A 234 7.88 5.55 4.84
N ALA A 235 6.81 5.05 5.47
CA ALA A 235 6.70 5.05 6.91
C ALA A 235 5.73 3.99 7.46
N LEU A 236 5.91 3.67 8.73
CA LEU A 236 4.95 2.89 9.53
C LEU A 236 4.30 3.80 10.56
N TYR A 237 2.97 3.68 10.67
CA TYR A 237 2.16 4.43 11.63
C TYR A 237 1.40 3.48 12.55
N GLY A 238 1.24 3.90 13.81
CA GLY A 238 0.42 3.23 14.81
C GLY A 238 -0.44 4.26 15.56
N PRO A 239 -1.35 3.81 16.43
CA PRO A 239 -2.14 4.72 17.25
C PRO A 239 -1.25 5.40 18.28
N PRO A 240 -1.28 6.74 18.45
CA PRO A 240 -0.53 7.44 19.50
C PRO A 240 -1.17 7.21 20.88
N ASP A 241 -0.91 6.05 21.48
CA ASP A 241 -1.47 5.61 22.76
C ASP A 241 -0.41 4.84 23.59
N GLN A 242 -0.75 4.37 24.78
CA GLN A 242 0.15 3.63 25.66
C GLN A 242 0.80 2.45 24.95
N GLY A 243 2.12 2.38 25.01
CA GLY A 243 2.94 1.37 24.33
C GLY A 243 3.38 1.74 22.91
N TRP A 244 2.86 2.85 22.35
CA TRP A 244 3.22 3.36 21.03
C TRP A 244 3.99 4.70 21.11
N PRO A 245 4.66 5.13 20.03
CA PRO A 245 5.20 6.48 19.93
C PRO A 245 4.12 7.56 20.11
N GLU A 246 4.45 8.64 20.81
CA GLU A 246 3.50 9.72 21.15
C GLU A 246 2.92 10.44 19.92
N ASP A 247 3.66 10.44 18.81
CA ASP A 247 3.23 11.01 17.53
C ASP A 247 2.67 9.96 16.56
N GLY A 248 2.62 8.69 16.97
CA GLY A 248 2.15 7.57 16.17
C GLY A 248 3.06 7.23 14.98
N LEU A 249 4.31 7.73 14.94
CA LEU A 249 5.29 7.42 13.91
C LEU A 249 6.29 6.39 14.41
N LEU A 250 6.25 5.18 13.84
CA LEU A 250 7.17 4.09 14.21
C LEU A 250 8.52 4.26 13.50
N VAL A 251 8.48 4.47 12.19
CA VAL A 251 9.66 4.65 11.35
C VAL A 251 9.31 5.47 10.10
N MET A 252 10.24 6.26 9.56
CA MET A 252 10.06 7.04 8.32
C MET A 252 11.39 7.21 7.58
N SER A 253 11.36 7.18 6.24
CA SER A 253 12.52 7.45 5.40
C SER A 253 12.84 8.94 5.33
N GLY A 254 14.01 9.30 4.81
CA GLY A 254 14.19 10.63 4.25
C GLY A 254 13.25 10.87 3.07
N MET A 255 12.93 12.14 2.81
CA MET A 255 12.13 12.53 1.65
C MET A 255 12.90 12.19 0.36
N ASP A 256 12.27 11.45 -0.54
CA ASP A 256 12.81 11.04 -1.84
C ASP A 256 14.08 10.18 -1.76
N GLU A 257 14.36 9.60 -0.59
CA GLU A 257 15.49 8.70 -0.39
C GLU A 257 15.09 7.26 -0.67
N ALA A 258 15.72 6.64 -1.68
CA ALA A 258 15.46 5.25 -2.03
C ALA A 258 15.98 4.29 -0.95
N CYS A 259 15.08 3.65 -0.21
CA CYS A 259 15.44 2.71 0.85
C CYS A 259 14.29 1.78 1.27
N TRP A 260 14.62 0.81 2.12
CA TRP A 260 13.66 0.17 3.00
C TRP A 260 13.63 0.87 4.34
N MET A 261 12.43 1.11 4.88
CA MET A 261 12.25 1.43 6.29
C MET A 261 11.50 0.30 6.96
N MET A 262 11.91 -0.05 8.19
CA MET A 262 11.45 -1.25 8.86
C MET A 262 11.22 -0.99 10.34
N ASP A 263 10.16 -1.60 10.87
CA ASP A 263 9.95 -1.70 12.31
C ASP A 263 9.18 -2.98 12.66
N ARG A 264 9.21 -3.36 13.94
CA ARG A 264 8.50 -4.50 14.48
C ARG A 264 7.19 -4.06 15.12
N VAL A 265 6.12 -4.76 14.78
CA VAL A 265 4.76 -4.43 15.20
C VAL A 265 4.17 -5.59 15.99
N SER A 266 3.51 -5.27 17.10
CA SER A 266 2.85 -6.25 17.97
C SER A 266 1.34 -6.27 17.77
N ARG A 267 0.80 -7.42 17.35
CA ARG A 267 -0.66 -7.63 17.29
C ARG A 267 -1.31 -7.69 18.66
N ASP A 268 -0.58 -8.14 19.68
CA ASP A 268 -1.06 -8.10 21.06
C ASP A 268 -1.23 -6.67 21.55
N LEU A 269 -0.30 -5.78 21.18
CA LEU A 269 -0.43 -4.35 21.49
C LEU A 269 -1.63 -3.72 20.77
N ILE A 270 -1.88 -4.07 19.51
CA ILE A 270 -3.07 -3.62 18.76
C ILE A 270 -4.35 -4.06 19.49
N ALA A 271 -4.45 -5.34 19.83
CA ALA A 271 -5.59 -5.89 20.56
C ALA A 271 -5.77 -5.23 21.94
N TRP A 272 -4.66 -5.01 22.66
CA TRP A 272 -4.66 -4.34 23.94
C TRP A 272 -5.12 -2.88 23.83
N THR A 273 -4.63 -2.12 22.84
CA THR A 273 -4.99 -0.71 22.61
C THR A 273 -6.49 -0.57 22.29
N ARG A 274 -7.05 -1.45 21.45
CA ARG A 274 -8.51 -1.50 21.19
C ARG A 274 -9.33 -1.83 22.44
N ALA A 275 -8.75 -2.53 23.41
CA ALA A 275 -9.45 -2.97 24.62
C ALA A 275 -9.31 -2.00 25.81
N ASN A 276 -8.13 -1.42 25.99
CA ASN A 276 -7.67 -0.77 27.21
C ASN A 276 -6.89 0.54 26.97
N GLY A 277 -6.77 1.01 25.73
CA GLY A 277 -6.08 2.26 25.41
C GLY A 277 -6.64 3.47 26.16
N GLY A 278 -5.86 4.55 26.25
CA GLY A 278 -6.30 5.82 26.81
C GLY A 278 -7.50 6.41 26.06
N VAL A 279 -7.64 6.04 24.79
CA VAL A 279 -8.84 6.25 23.97
C VAL A 279 -9.25 4.93 23.30
N LEU A 280 -10.54 4.80 22.99
CA LEU A 280 -11.11 3.58 22.42
C LEU A 280 -11.80 3.87 21.08
N ASN A 281 -11.09 4.55 20.17
CA ASN A 281 -11.61 5.00 18.87
C ASN A 281 -12.29 3.86 18.09
N PHE A 282 -11.68 2.68 18.07
CA PHE A 282 -12.23 1.52 17.37
C PHE A 282 -13.58 1.09 17.95
N ARG A 283 -13.70 1.05 19.29
CA ARG A 283 -14.90 0.64 20.02
C ARG A 283 -16.00 1.70 19.98
N HIS A 284 -15.65 2.98 20.08
CA HIS A 284 -16.61 4.09 20.13
C HIS A 284 -17.05 4.57 18.74
N TRP A 285 -16.56 3.95 17.66
CA TRP A 285 -16.85 4.37 16.30
C TRP A 285 -18.34 4.47 15.97
N GLU A 286 -19.13 3.48 16.39
CA GLU A 286 -20.57 3.39 16.11
C GLU A 286 -21.38 4.48 16.83
N GLU A 287 -20.83 5.14 17.85
CA GLU A 287 -21.52 6.25 18.53
C GLU A 287 -21.85 7.39 17.56
N GLN A 288 -21.09 7.52 16.46
CA GLN A 288 -21.29 8.53 15.43
C GLN A 288 -22.65 8.40 14.74
N GLU A 289 -23.14 7.18 14.49
CA GLU A 289 -24.40 6.96 13.75
C GLU A 289 -25.58 7.63 14.43
N ALA A 290 -25.70 7.42 15.74
CA ALA A 290 -26.73 8.05 16.57
C ALA A 290 -26.59 9.59 16.63
N ARG A 291 -25.38 10.13 16.45
CA ARG A 291 -25.14 11.58 16.39
C ARG A 291 -25.53 12.14 15.02
N LEU A 292 -25.13 11.48 13.94
CA LEU A 292 -25.43 11.87 12.56
C LEU A 292 -26.94 11.80 12.26
N ALA A 293 -27.65 10.83 12.83
CA ALA A 293 -29.11 10.70 12.71
C ALA A 293 -29.90 11.91 13.24
N LYS A 294 -29.28 12.78 14.07
CA LYS A 294 -29.90 14.01 14.57
C LYS A 294 -29.96 15.14 13.53
N GLY A 295 -29.31 14.96 12.38
CA GLY A 295 -29.21 15.96 11.32
C GLY A 295 -28.32 17.15 11.69
N THR A 296 -28.33 18.17 10.84
CA THR A 296 -27.50 19.38 11.00
C THR A 296 -28.37 20.58 11.38
N LEU A 297 -27.95 21.36 12.38
CA LEU A 297 -28.58 22.63 12.71
C LEU A 297 -27.90 23.76 11.93
N ARG A 298 -28.67 24.56 11.17
CA ARG A 298 -28.18 25.80 10.55
C ARG A 298 -28.55 26.98 11.44
N ARG A 299 -27.55 27.70 11.95
CA ARG A 299 -27.74 28.95 12.72
C ARG A 299 -27.05 30.08 11.96
N GLY A 300 -27.81 31.09 11.55
CA GLY A 300 -27.28 32.32 10.95
C GLY A 300 -27.84 33.53 11.68
N ALA A 301 -27.08 34.63 11.70
CA ALA A 301 -27.66 35.94 11.97
C ALA A 301 -28.46 36.35 10.73
N SER A 302 -29.74 36.70 10.94
CA SER A 302 -30.56 37.39 9.94
C SER A 302 -29.95 38.75 9.59
#